data_AF-A0A6L5P275-F1
#
_entry.id   AF-A0A6L5P275-F1
#
_cell.length_a   1.000
_cell.length_b   1.000
_cell.length_c   1.000
_cell.angle_alpha   90.00
_cell.angle_beta   90.00
_cell.angle_gamma   90.00
#
_symmetry.space_group_name_H-M   'P 1'
#
loop_
_entity.id
_entity.type
_entity.pdbx_description
1 polymer ?
#
loop_
_entity_poly.entity_id
_entity_poly.type
_entity_poly.pdbx_seq_one_letter_code
_entity_poly.pdbx_strand_id
1 'polypeptide(L)'
;MDNQETLVQRAVINEPMFDSKTGEFGKGYSPDYGQTFIVQESVKGRIYHQETDAGRISALIFDKLIFRSDDGTLWELSVSNDGKPQTKKIEKSEEKEKES
;
A
#
# COMPACT_ATOMS: atom_id res chain seq x y z
N MET A 1 24.57 -28.06 30.69
CA MET A 1 25.21 -26.93 29.97
C MET A 1 24.19 -26.49 28.95
N ASP A 2 23.39 -25.48 29.29
CA ASP A 2 22.33 -24.99 28.42
C ASP A 2 22.97 -24.11 27.36
N ASN A 3 23.00 -24.63 26.13
CA ASN A 3 23.47 -23.88 24.97
C ASN A 3 22.34 -22.91 24.59
N GLN A 4 22.24 -21.79 25.31
CA GLN A 4 21.39 -20.68 24.90
C GLN A 4 22.02 -20.06 23.66
N GLU A 5 21.65 -20.59 22.49
CA GLU A 5 21.84 -19.88 21.24
C GLU A 5 21.18 -18.49 21.39
N THR A 6 22.01 -17.46 21.52
CA THR A 6 21.57 -16.09 21.34
C THR A 6 21.06 -15.99 19.90
N LEU A 7 19.75 -16.13 19.72
CA LEU A 7 19.07 -15.81 18.46
C LEU A 7 19.45 -14.37 18.11
N VAL A 8 20.38 -14.22 17.16
CA VAL A 8 20.78 -12.92 16.64
C VAL A 8 19.62 -12.41 15.80
N GLN A 9 18.77 -11.70 16.51
CA GLN A 9 17.61 -11.01 16.01
C GLN A 9 18.06 -9.88 15.05
N ARG A 10 17.81 -10.04 13.74
CA ARG A 10 18.06 -9.02 12.71
C ARG A 10 16.78 -8.64 11.97
N ALA A 11 16.50 -7.35 11.89
CA ALA A 11 15.45 -6.84 11.01
C ALA A 11 15.79 -7.18 9.54
N VAL A 12 14.77 -7.61 8.79
CA VAL A 12 14.87 -7.83 7.34
C VAL A 12 14.53 -6.52 6.64
N ILE A 13 15.35 -6.04 5.71
CA ILE A 13 15.14 -4.73 5.07
C ILE A 13 15.48 -4.82 3.58
N ASN A 14 14.61 -4.28 2.73
CA ASN A 14 14.71 -4.21 1.26
C ASN A 14 14.75 -5.58 0.56
N GLU A 15 14.18 -6.59 1.18
CA GLU A 15 14.09 -7.93 0.59
C GLU A 15 12.72 -8.14 -0.10
N PRO A 16 12.69 -8.87 -1.23
CA PRO A 16 11.45 -9.19 -1.93
C PRO A 16 10.63 -10.25 -1.18
N MET A 17 9.35 -9.97 -0.91
CA MET A 17 8.47 -10.77 -0.07
C MET A 17 6.99 -10.41 -0.25
N PHE A 18 6.11 -11.18 0.39
CA PHE A 18 4.67 -10.88 0.44
C PHE A 18 4.32 -10.15 1.74
N ASP A 19 3.57 -9.06 1.61
CA ASP A 19 3.01 -8.32 2.74
C ASP A 19 2.06 -9.21 3.55
N SER A 20 2.26 -9.26 4.87
CA SER A 20 1.50 -10.16 5.75
C SER A 20 0.04 -9.74 5.93
N LYS A 21 -0.31 -8.47 5.69
CA LYS A 21 -1.68 -7.94 5.82
C LYS A 21 -2.41 -7.95 4.48
N THR A 22 -1.75 -7.53 3.40
CA THR A 22 -2.41 -7.33 2.09
C THR A 22 -2.19 -8.47 1.10
N GLY A 23 -1.17 -9.31 1.33
CA GLY A 23 -0.75 -10.35 0.38
C GLY A 23 -0.10 -9.80 -0.89
N GLU A 24 0.28 -8.52 -0.93
CA GLU A 24 0.97 -7.93 -2.08
C GLU A 24 2.45 -8.31 -2.09
N PHE A 25 3.00 -8.61 -3.27
CA PHE A 25 4.43 -8.88 -3.44
C PHE A 25 5.21 -7.59 -3.70
N GLY A 26 6.34 -7.45 -3.02
CA GLY A 26 7.26 -6.34 -3.26
C GLY A 26 8.45 -6.34 -2.33
N LYS A 27 9.20 -5.25 -2.33
CA LYS A 27 10.34 -5.06 -1.42
C LYS A 27 9.88 -4.32 -0.18
N GLY A 28 10.29 -4.81 0.99
CA GLY A 28 9.76 -4.33 2.25
C GLY A 28 10.74 -4.46 3.40
N TYR A 29 10.22 -4.30 4.60
CA TYR A 29 10.96 -4.59 5.81
C TYR A 29 10.13 -5.43 6.77
N SER A 30 10.82 -6.11 7.69
CA SER A 30 10.23 -6.79 8.83
C SER A 30 10.91 -6.33 10.12
N PRO A 31 10.17 -5.65 11.02
CA PRO A 31 10.71 -5.20 12.29
C PRO A 31 10.79 -6.32 13.34
N ASP A 32 10.16 -7.47 13.11
CA ASP A 32 9.90 -8.54 14.08
C ASP A 32 10.36 -9.92 13.59
N TYR A 33 11.46 -9.94 12.84
CA TYR A 33 12.17 -11.16 12.41
C TYR A 33 11.37 -12.06 11.47
N GLY A 34 10.57 -11.42 10.63
CA GLY A 34 9.79 -12.07 9.58
C GLY A 34 8.42 -12.57 10.01
N GLN A 35 7.92 -12.12 11.17
CA GLN A 35 6.53 -12.38 11.55
C GLN A 35 5.57 -11.44 10.83
N THR A 36 5.92 -10.15 10.77
CA THR A 36 5.23 -9.11 10.03
C THR A 36 6.10 -8.65 8.88
N PHE A 37 5.54 -8.67 7.67
CA PHE A 37 6.18 -8.16 6.47
C PHE A 37 5.39 -6.98 5.94
N ILE A 38 6.06 -5.86 5.78
CA ILE A 38 5.48 -4.60 5.32
C ILE A 38 6.14 -4.24 4.00
N VAL A 39 5.40 -4.36 2.90
CA VAL A 39 5.92 -4.06 1.55
C VAL A 39 5.87 -2.56 1.31
N GLN A 40 7.02 -1.92 1.04
CA GLN A 40 7.08 -0.49 0.75
C GLN A 40 7.16 -0.17 -0.74
N GLU A 41 7.63 -1.11 -1.55
CA GLU A 41 7.79 -0.94 -3.00
C GLU A 41 7.19 -2.16 -3.74
N SER A 42 6.12 -1.95 -4.49
CA SER A 42 5.47 -2.99 -5.30
C SER A 42 5.75 -2.78 -6.79
N VAL A 43 5.32 -3.74 -7.62
CA VAL A 43 5.32 -3.57 -9.09
C VAL A 43 4.43 -2.42 -9.57
N LYS A 44 3.51 -1.93 -8.73
CA LYS A 44 2.64 -0.78 -9.02
C LYS A 44 3.21 0.54 -8.49
N GLY A 45 4.36 0.51 -7.83
CA GLY A 45 5.01 1.66 -7.21
C GLY A 45 5.04 1.59 -5.68
N ARG A 46 5.40 2.73 -5.07
CA ARG A 46 5.56 2.87 -3.62
C ARG A 46 4.24 2.77 -2.88
N ILE A 47 4.23 1.99 -1.80
CA ILE A 47 3.09 1.83 -0.89
C ILE A 47 3.41 2.57 0.42
N TYR A 48 2.48 3.43 0.84
CA TYR A 48 2.58 4.14 2.12
C TYR A 48 1.67 3.49 3.16
N HIS A 49 2.20 3.26 4.35
CA HIS A 49 1.45 2.66 5.45
C HIS A 49 1.15 3.72 6.50
N GLN A 50 -0.11 3.87 6.90
CA GLN A 50 -0.47 4.86 7.91
C GLN A 50 0.31 4.66 9.22
N GLU A 51 0.56 3.42 9.62
CA GLU A 51 1.23 3.08 10.87
C GLU A 51 2.70 3.52 10.91
N THR A 52 3.37 3.58 9.74
CA THR A 52 4.84 3.74 9.67
C THR A 52 5.28 4.94 8.82
N ASP A 53 4.40 5.44 7.96
CA ASP A 53 4.63 6.56 7.05
C ASP A 53 3.70 7.76 7.33
N ALA A 54 2.95 7.80 8.45
CA ALA A 54 2.01 8.90 8.75
C ALA A 54 2.61 10.30 8.54
N GLY A 55 3.84 10.54 9.00
CA GLY A 55 4.51 11.84 8.84
C GLY A 55 4.89 12.18 7.39
N ARG A 56 5.10 11.16 6.54
CA ARG A 56 5.32 11.35 5.09
C ARG A 56 4.00 11.62 4.39
N ILE A 57 2.98 10.81 4.69
CA ILE A 57 1.62 10.95 4.15
C ILE A 57 1.06 12.35 4.45
N SER A 58 1.26 12.87 5.67
CA SER A 58 0.75 14.18 6.07
C SER A 58 1.42 15.35 5.33
N ALA A 59 2.56 15.13 4.70
CA ALA A 59 3.27 16.15 3.90
C ALA A 59 2.89 16.12 2.41
N LEU A 60 2.10 15.13 1.97
CA LEU A 60 1.71 14.99 0.57
C LEU A 60 0.52 15.90 0.23
N ILE A 61 0.57 16.47 -0.97
CA ILE A 61 -0.59 17.11 -1.61
C ILE A 61 -1.16 16.12 -2.60
N PHE A 62 -2.47 15.87 -2.51
CA PHE A 62 -3.18 14.96 -3.39
C PHE A 62 -4.11 15.73 -4.30
N ASP A 63 -3.96 15.56 -5.61
CA ASP A 63 -4.94 16.07 -6.58
C ASP A 63 -6.26 15.29 -6.49
N LYS A 64 -6.15 13.99 -6.17
CA LYS A 64 -7.28 13.08 -6.03
C LYS A 64 -6.95 11.86 -5.16
N LEU A 65 -7.99 11.30 -4.55
CA LEU A 65 -7.96 10.05 -3.80
C LEU A 65 -8.99 9.08 -4.38
N ILE A 66 -8.68 7.78 -4.38
CA ILE A 66 -9.61 6.74 -4.82
C ILE A 66 -10.06 5.93 -3.61
N PHE A 67 -11.37 5.83 -3.41
CA PHE A 67 -12.00 5.04 -2.36
C PHE A 67 -12.77 3.87 -2.97
N ARG A 68 -12.83 2.77 -2.24
CA ARG A 68 -13.74 1.66 -2.53
C ARG A 68 -14.87 1.70 -1.50
N SER A 69 -16.11 1.83 -1.95
CA SER A 69 -17.30 1.73 -1.09
C SER A 69 -17.61 0.27 -0.72
N ASP A 70 -18.50 0.08 0.24
CA ASP A 70 -18.87 -1.24 0.79
C ASP A 70 -19.41 -2.22 -0.28
N ASP A 71 -20.02 -1.69 -1.33
CA ASP A 71 -20.51 -2.45 -2.49
C ASP A 71 -19.41 -2.79 -3.53
N GLY A 72 -18.17 -2.40 -3.26
CA GLY A 72 -17.02 -2.58 -4.15
C GLY A 72 -16.88 -1.53 -5.24
N THR A 73 -17.80 -0.55 -5.34
CA THR A 73 -17.70 0.55 -6.31
C THR A 73 -16.48 1.43 -6.01
N LEU A 74 -15.74 1.83 -7.04
CA LEU A 74 -14.64 2.77 -6.91
C LEU A 74 -15.10 4.22 -7.13
N TRP A 75 -14.67 5.11 -6.27
CA TRP A 75 -14.99 6.53 -6.27
C TRP A 75 -13.72 7.37 -6.22
N GLU A 76 -13.60 8.33 -7.12
CA GLU A 76 -12.59 9.40 -7.04
C GLU A 76 -13.13 10.54 -6.18
N LEU A 77 -12.31 11.04 -5.26
CA LEU A 77 -12.54 12.26 -4.46
C LEU A 77 -11.48 13.29 -4.83
N SER A 78 -11.91 14.51 -5.15
CA SER A 78 -11.04 15.66 -5.44
C SER A 78 -11.64 16.95 -4.88
N VAL A 79 -10.93 18.08 -5.04
CA VAL A 79 -11.38 19.41 -4.62
C VAL A 79 -11.41 20.33 -5.85
N SER A 80 -12.55 21.01 -6.08
CA SER A 80 -12.70 21.98 -7.16
C SER A 80 -11.95 23.29 -6.88
N ASN A 81 -11.81 24.14 -7.89
CA ASN A 81 -11.16 25.46 -7.76
C ASN A 81 -11.86 26.40 -6.75
N ASP A 82 -13.15 26.18 -6.45
CA ASP A 82 -13.90 26.90 -5.41
C ASP A 82 -13.85 26.21 -4.03
N GLY A 83 -13.00 25.20 -3.87
CA GLY A 83 -12.74 24.53 -2.59
C GLY A 83 -13.78 23.49 -2.19
N LYS A 84 -14.69 23.08 -3.09
CA LYS A 84 -15.74 22.10 -2.76
C LYS A 84 -15.28 20.68 -3.07
N PRO A 85 -15.60 19.70 -2.20
CA PRO A 85 -15.38 18.29 -2.51
C PRO A 85 -16.17 17.87 -3.74
N GLN A 86 -15.55 17.10 -4.62
CA GLN A 86 -16.18 16.49 -5.78
C GLN A 86 -15.98 14.97 -5.73
N THR A 87 -17.03 14.23 -6.06
CA THR A 87 -16.96 12.78 -6.19
C THR A 87 -17.31 12.34 -7.61
N LYS A 88 -16.57 11.36 -8.12
CA LYS A 88 -16.82 10.77 -9.43
C LYS A 88 -16.75 9.25 -9.33
N LYS A 89 -17.80 8.57 -9.75
CA LYS A 89 -17.80 7.10 -9.87
C LYS A 89 -16.83 6.69 -10.98
N ILE A 90 -15.94 5.74 -10.68
CA ILE A 90 -15.03 5.15 -11.66
C ILE A 90 -15.73 3.94 -12.26
N GLU A 91 -16.17 4.05 -13.51
CA GLU A 91 -16.67 2.91 -14.26
C GLU A 91 -15.49 2.08 -14.74
N LYS A 92 -15.54 0.74 -14.55
CA LYS A 92 -14.58 -0.14 -15.18
C LYS A 92 -14.80 -0.06 -16.68
N SER A 93 -13.83 0.47 -17.42
CA SER A 93 -13.78 0.25 -18.86
C SER A 93 -13.58 -1.25 -19.09
N GLU A 94 -14.60 -1.92 -19.59
CA GLU A 94 -14.39 -3.19 -20.29
C GLU A 94 -13.50 -2.88 -21.49
N GLU A 95 -12.18 -3.08 -21.34
CA GLU A 95 -11.31 -3.27 -22.49
C GLU A 95 -11.86 -4.48 -23.25
N LYS A 96 -12.57 -4.20 -24.34
CA LYS A 96 -12.78 -5.19 -25.39
C LYS A 96 -11.39 -5.50 -25.94
N GLU A 97 -10.75 -6.54 -25.41
CA GLU A 97 -9.76 -7.31 -26.14
C GLU A 97 -10.45 -7.86 -27.40
N LYS A 98 -10.43 -7.05 -28.47
CA LYS A 98 -10.51 -7.54 -29.83
C LYS A 98 -9.08 -7.76 -30.29
N GLU A 99 -8.54 -8.95 -30.02
CA GLU A 99 -7.45 -9.44 -30.85
C GLU A 99 -8.03 -9.80 -32.22
N SER A 100 -7.47 -9.16 -33.25
CA SER A 100 -7.64 -9.44 -34.67
C SER A 100 -6.64 -10.50 -35.12
#